data_AF-A0A7X4A6I3-F1
#
_entry.id   AF-A0A7X4A6I3-F1
#
_cell.length_a   1.000
_cell.length_b   1.000
_cell.length_c   1.000
_cell.angle_alpha   90.00
_cell.angle_beta   90.00
_cell.angle_gamma   90.00
#
_symmetry.space_group_name_H-M   'P 1'
#
loop_
_entity.id
_entity.type
_entity.pdbx_description
1 polymer ?
#
loop_
_entity_poly.entity_id
_entity_poly.type
_entity_poly.pdbx_seq_one_letter_code
_entity_poly.pdbx_strand_id
1 'polypeptide(L)' 'MPGPGTGYGPEDFAAGFGVSRETCARFARYEAALRRWQRRINLVGPSTLGDVWRRHFADSAQLAAHLRP' A
#
# COMPACT_ATOMS: atom_id res chain seq x y z
N MET A 1 -6.58 14.14 -20.04
CA MET A 1 -5.39 14.24 -19.17
C MET A 1 -5.87 14.16 -17.73
N PRO A 2 -5.65 13.07 -16.97
CA PRO A 2 -5.98 13.07 -15.55
C PRO A 2 -5.10 14.09 -14.81
N GLY A 3 -5.73 14.90 -13.95
CA GLY A 3 -5.17 16.11 -13.33
C GLY A 3 -4.32 15.88 -12.07
N PRO A 4 -3.82 16.96 -11.44
CA PRO A 4 -2.90 16.92 -10.32
C PRO A 4 -3.61 16.48 -9.04
N GLY A 5 -3.61 15.16 -8.80
CA GLY A 5 -4.12 14.52 -7.59
C GLY A 5 -3.86 13.00 -7.53
N THR A 6 -3.16 12.43 -8.51
CA THR A 6 -2.97 10.99 -8.67
C THR A 6 -1.82 10.47 -7.81
N GLY A 7 -2.04 10.43 -6.49
CA GLY A 7 -1.23 9.62 -5.58
C GLY A 7 -1.55 8.14 -5.78
N TYR A 8 -0.54 7.29 -5.80
CA TYR A 8 -0.70 5.83 -5.95
C TYR A 8 -1.50 5.27 -4.77
N GLY A 9 -2.74 4.87 -5.02
CA GLY A 9 -3.71 4.47 -4.00
C GLY A 9 -4.12 2.99 -4.05
N PRO A 10 -5.17 2.62 -3.30
CA PRO A 10 -5.67 1.25 -3.23
C PRO A 10 -6.12 0.70 -4.61
N GLU A 11 -6.70 1.56 -5.45
CA GLU A 11 -7.18 1.18 -6.78
C GLU A 11 -6.02 0.91 -7.75
N ASP A 12 -4.98 1.75 -7.73
CA ASP A 12 -3.75 1.54 -8.51
C ASP A 12 -3.01 0.27 -8.08
N PHE A 13 -2.93 0.02 -6.77
CA PHE A 13 -2.35 -1.20 -6.22
C PHE A 13 -3.14 -2.44 -6.67
N ALA A 14 -4.47 -2.36 -6.62
CA ALA A 14 -5.34 -3.45 -7.05
C ALA A 14 -5.17 -3.79 -8.53
N ALA A 15 -5.15 -2.77 -9.38
CA ALA A 15 -4.91 -2.95 -10.81
C ALA A 15 -3.49 -3.47 -11.10
N GLY A 16 -2.47 -2.95 -10.40
CA GLY A 16 -1.06 -3.29 -10.65
C GLY A 16 -0.67 -4.71 -10.24
N PHE A 17 -1.28 -5.27 -9.20
CA PHE A 17 -0.96 -6.61 -8.66
C PHE A 17 -2.07 -7.64 -8.85
N GLY A 18 -3.16 -7.29 -9.56
CA GLY A 18 -4.28 -8.19 -9.80
C GLY A 18 -4.99 -8.65 -8.52
N VAL A 19 -5.04 -7.80 -7.48
CA VAL A 19 -5.69 -8.18 -6.21
C VAL A 19 -7.20 -7.88 -6.24
N SER A 20 -7.99 -8.77 -5.63
CA SER A 20 -9.44 -8.59 -5.55
C SER A 20 -9.82 -7.38 -4.69
N ARG A 21 -11.05 -6.87 -4.88
CA ARG A 21 -11.63 -5.79 -4.04
C ARG A 21 -11.59 -6.13 -2.56
N GLU A 22 -11.89 -7.36 -2.19
CA GLU A 22 -11.86 -7.82 -0.80
C GLU A 22 -10.44 -7.81 -0.23
N THR A 23 -9.44 -8.25 -0.99
CA THR A 23 -8.04 -8.20 -0.58
C THR A 23 -7.56 -6.75 -0.46
N CYS A 24 -7.90 -5.90 -1.42
CA CYS A 24 -7.58 -4.47 -1.35
C CYS A 24 -8.21 -3.80 -0.11
N ALA A 25 -9.45 -4.15 0.25
CA ALA A 25 -10.08 -3.68 1.48
C ALA A 25 -9.34 -4.15 2.75
N ARG A 26 -8.73 -5.34 2.75
CA ARG A 26 -7.85 -5.81 3.84
C ARG A 26 -6.59 -4.96 3.94
N PHE A 27 -5.95 -4.61 2.81
CA PHE A 27 -4.81 -3.70 2.81
C PHE A 27 -5.18 -2.30 3.32
N ALA A 28 -6.37 -1.77 2.98
CA ALA A 28 -6.84 -0.50 3.52
C ALA A 28 -7.03 -0.53 5.05
N ARG A 29 -7.55 -1.65 5.60
CA ARG A 29 -7.59 -1.87 7.06
C ARG A 29 -6.18 -1.94 7.65
N TYR A 30 -5.25 -2.57 6.94
CA TYR A 30 -3.87 -2.65 7.38
C TYR A 30 -3.19 -1.26 7.40
N GLU A 31 -3.40 -0.42 6.38
CA GLU A 31 -2.95 0.97 6.38
C GLU A 31 -3.47 1.74 7.60
N ALA A 32 -4.76 1.62 7.91
CA ALA A 32 -5.36 2.28 9.06
C ALA A 32 -4.71 1.83 10.39
N ALA A 33 -4.45 0.53 10.53
CA ALA A 33 -3.73 -0.01 11.68
C ALA A 33 -2.29 0.51 11.74
N LEU A 34 -1.57 0.51 10.62
CA LEU A 34 -0.21 1.03 10.51
C LEU A 34 -0.15 2.50 10.92
N ARG A 35 -1.02 3.36 10.38
CA ARG A 35 -1.10 4.79 10.75
C ARG A 35 -1.41 4.99 12.22
N ARG A 36 -2.30 4.17 12.80
CA ARG A 36 -2.64 4.24 14.22
C ARG A 36 -1.42 3.98 15.10
N TRP A 37 -0.65 2.94 14.79
CA TRP A 37 0.51 2.52 15.59
C TRP A 37 1.78 3.30 15.27
N GLN A 38 1.92 3.83 14.05
CA GLN A 38 3.02 4.71 13.66
C GLN A 38 3.19 5.88 14.64
N ARG A 39 2.07 6.51 15.04
CA ARG A 39 2.08 7.63 16.00
C ARG A 39 2.59 7.27 17.39
N ARG A 40 2.62 5.97 17.74
CA ARG A 40 3.02 5.50 19.06
C ARG A 40 4.45 4.99 19.10
N ILE A 41 4.88 4.23 18.09
CA ILE A 41 6.14 3.48 18.14
C ILE A 41 7.00 3.58 16.87
N ASN A 42 6.63 4.39 15.86
CA ASN A 42 7.34 4.50 14.58
C ASN A 42 7.65 3.13 13.92
N LEU A 43 6.74 2.64 13.10
CA LEU A 43 6.85 1.37 12.38
C LEU A 43 7.57 1.48 11.03
N VAL A 44 7.43 2.62 10.37
CA VAL A 44 8.09 2.95 9.10
C VAL A 44 8.75 4.33 9.20
N GLY A 45 9.58 4.68 8.22
CA GLY A 45 10.10 6.04 8.11
C GLY A 45 8.96 7.07 8.07
N PRO A 46 8.94 8.11 8.93
CA PRO A 46 7.83 9.06 8.98
C PRO A 46 7.62 9.81 7.67
N SER A 47 8.69 10.06 6.91
CA SER A 47 8.65 10.68 5.57
C SER A 47 8.01 9.79 4.51
N THR A 48 7.90 8.47 4.72
CA THR A 48 7.34 7.53 3.73
C THR A 48 5.92 7.09 4.07
N LEU A 49 5.35 7.53 5.21
CA LEU A 49 3.96 7.19 5.59
C LEU A 49 2.93 7.78 4.61
N GLY A 50 3.22 8.91 3.98
CA GLY A 50 2.38 9.51 2.94
C GLY A 50 2.28 8.64 1.68
N ASP A 51 3.34 7.86 1.39
CA ASP A 51 3.49 7.04 0.20
C ASP A 51 3.30 5.54 0.50
N VAL A 52 2.57 5.18 1.54
CA VAL A 52 2.49 3.80 2.07
C VAL A 52 2.11 2.75 1.03
N TRP A 53 1.15 3.06 0.16
CA TRP A 53 0.73 2.15 -0.91
C TRP A 53 1.83 1.89 -1.92
N ARG A 54 2.63 2.91 -2.27
CA ARG A 54 3.71 2.80 -3.25
C ARG A 54 5.00 2.22 -2.65
N ARG A 55 5.44 2.74 -1.50
CA ARG A 55 6.75 2.44 -0.89
C ARG A 55 6.76 1.22 0.01
N HIS A 56 5.61 0.84 0.58
CA HIS A 56 5.53 -0.30 1.51
C HIS A 56 4.75 -1.46 0.88
N PHE A 57 3.52 -1.23 0.42
CA PHE A 57 2.70 -2.33 -0.10
C PHE A 57 3.14 -2.79 -1.50
N ALA A 58 3.28 -1.88 -2.46
CA ALA A 58 3.69 -2.24 -3.82
C ALA A 58 5.11 -2.82 -3.86
N ASP A 59 6.07 -2.20 -3.17
CA ASP A 59 7.44 -2.70 -3.03
C ASP A 59 7.47 -4.15 -2.50
N SER A 60 6.67 -4.44 -1.46
CA SER A 60 6.55 -5.82 -0.94
C SER A 60 5.87 -6.78 -1.93
N ALA A 61 4.82 -6.32 -2.61
CA ALA A 61 4.04 -7.16 -3.52
C ALA A 61 4.83 -7.56 -4.79
N GLN A 62 5.86 -6.80 -5.17
CA GLN A 62 6.77 -7.19 -6.26
C GLN A 62 7.41 -8.57 -6.02
N LEU A 63 7.66 -8.94 -4.76
CA LEU A 63 8.23 -10.24 -4.42
C LEU A 63 7.29 -11.40 -4.73
N ALA A 64 5.98 -11.17 -4.82
CA ALA A 64 5.00 -12.22 -5.12
C ALA A 64 5.28 -12.90 -6.47
N ALA A 65 5.79 -12.16 -7.46
CA ALA A 65 6.17 -12.70 -8.77
C ALA A 65 7.36 -13.68 -8.71
N HIS A 66 8.10 -13.70 -7.59
CA HIS A 66 9.27 -14.56 -7.39
C HIS A 66 9.01 -15.72 -6.41
N LEU A 67 7.82 -15.78 -5.80
CA LEU A 67 7.46 -16.89 -4.93
C LEU A 67 7.22 -18.13 -5.77
N ARG A 68 7.86 -19.25 -5.39
CA ARG A 68 7.54 -20.55 -5.99
C ARG A 68 6.13 -20.96 -5.57
N PRO A 69 5.35 -21.60 -6.46
CA PRO A 69 4.03 -22.12 -6.12
C PRO A 69 4.09 -23.19 -5.03
#